data_AF-A0A809XVW5-F1
#
_entry.id   AF-A0A809XVW5-F1
#
_cell.length_a   1.000
_cell.length_b   1.000
_cell.length_c   1.000
_cell.angle_alpha   90.00
_cell.angle_beta   90.00
_cell.angle_gamma   90.00
#
_symmetry.space_group_name_H-M   'P 1'
#
loop_
_entity.id
_entity.type
_entity.pdbx_description
1 polymer ?
#
loop_
_entity_poly.entity_id
_entity_poly.type
_entity_poly.pdbx_seq_one_letter_code
_entity_poly.pdbx_strand_id
1 'polypeptide(L)'
;MQRSSALGFLTVGMGAGAVVLVLAGLVKGSFAALDNFTTAQWIAGIYLGAGGGAFAFILWVMARATPTRVANTMTVNPIAATLLAALLIGEPITANLLVGLLAVFAGIWIATSEAKPA
;
A
#
# COMPACT_ATOMS: atom_id res chain seq x y z
N MET A 1 -9.43 20.83 20.95
CA MET A 1 -8.95 19.56 20.36
C MET A 1 -7.87 19.88 19.34
N GLN A 2 -6.60 19.71 19.71
CA GLN A 2 -5.47 19.94 18.80
C GLN A 2 -5.48 18.82 17.75
N ARG A 3 -5.58 19.16 16.47
CA ARG A 3 -5.55 18.16 15.40
C ARG A 3 -4.17 17.51 15.39
N SER A 4 -4.09 16.21 15.70
CA SER A 4 -2.86 15.44 15.56
C SER A 4 -2.34 15.59 14.12
N SER A 5 -1.06 15.91 13.98
CA SER A 5 -0.41 15.93 12.66
C SER A 5 -0.54 14.53 12.05
N ALA A 6 -1.12 14.42 10.84
CA ALA A 6 -1.31 13.15 10.14
C ALA A 6 0.02 12.41 9.95
N LEU A 7 1.12 13.16 9.77
CA LEU A 7 2.47 12.61 9.70
C LEU A 7 2.91 12.01 11.04
N GLY A 8 2.68 12.72 12.15
CA GLY A 8 3.05 12.21 13.48
C GLY A 8 2.28 10.93 13.86
N PHE A 9 0.98 10.90 13.56
CA PHE A 9 0.16 9.69 13.77
C PHE A 9 0.67 8.51 12.92
N LEU A 10 0.97 8.75 11.64
CA LEU A 10 1.55 7.74 10.76
C LEU A 10 2.89 7.23 11.30
N THR A 11 3.83 8.12 11.64
CA THR A 11 5.17 7.73 12.09
C THR A 11 5.10 6.84 13.32
N VAL A 12 4.24 7.17 14.28
CA VAL A 12 4.05 6.35 15.48
C VAL A 12 3.38 5.01 15.15
N GLY A 13 2.32 5.02 14.32
CA GLY A 13 1.63 3.79 13.93
C GLY A 13 2.52 2.82 13.13
N MET A 14 3.24 3.33 12.13
CA MET A 14 4.20 2.56 11.33
C MET A 14 5.39 2.08 12.18
N GLY A 15 5.88 2.93 13.09
CA GLY A 15 6.95 2.56 14.02
C GLY A 15 6.53 1.42 14.95
N ALA A 16 5.32 1.49 15.52
CA ALA A 16 4.78 0.41 16.34
C ALA A 16 4.63 -0.90 15.55
N GLY A 17 4.08 -0.82 14.32
CA GLY A 17 3.98 -1.99 13.43
C GLY A 17 5.35 -2.59 13.09
N ALA A 18 6.34 -1.75 12.79
CA ALA A 18 7.71 -2.18 12.52
C ALA A 18 8.32 -2.92 13.72
N VAL A 19 8.15 -2.41 14.95
CA VAL A 19 8.62 -3.08 16.17
C VAL A 19 7.97 -4.45 16.31
N VAL A 20 6.65 -4.55 16.12
CA VAL A 20 5.93 -5.84 16.20
C VAL A 20 6.45 -6.82 15.15
N LEU A 21 6.65 -6.38 13.91
CA LEU A 21 7.16 -7.22 12.83
C LEU A 21 8.60 -7.70 13.09
N VAL A 22 9.46 -6.83 13.64
CA VAL A 22 10.83 -7.19 14.05
C VAL A 22 10.79 -8.26 15.15
N LEU A 23 9.98 -8.08 16.19
CA LEU A 23 9.82 -9.07 17.26
C LEU A 23 9.30 -10.41 16.73
N ALA A 24 8.30 -10.38 15.86
CA ALA A 24 7.77 -11.59 15.22
C ALA A 24 8.84 -12.28 14.34
N GLY A 25 9.65 -11.51 13.62
CA GLY A 25 10.78 -12.01 12.84
C GLY A 25 11.85 -12.65 13.71
N LEU A 26 12.08 -12.13 14.92
CA LEU A 26 13.06 -12.66 15.87
C LEU A 26 12.60 -14.02 16.37
N VAL A 27 11.32 -14.12 16.76
CA VAL A 27 10.72 -15.38 17.21
C VAL A 27 10.72 -16.45 16.12
N LYS A 28 10.49 -16.07 14.85
CA LYS A 28 10.50 -17.00 13.72
C LYS A 28 11.90 -17.32 13.17
N GLY A 29 12.96 -16.68 13.65
CA GLY A 29 14.31 -16.83 13.10
C GLY A 29 14.43 -16.35 11.65
N SER A 30 13.51 -15.50 11.18
CA SER A 30 13.46 -15.05 9.77
C SER A 30 14.61 -14.11 9.40
N PHE A 31 15.42 -13.67 10.37
CA PHE A 31 16.60 -12.86 10.12
C PHE A 31 17.71 -13.62 9.36
N ALA A 32 17.75 -14.96 9.43
CA ALA A 32 18.66 -15.75 8.61
C ALA A 32 18.40 -15.61 7.10
N ALA A 33 17.19 -15.18 6.70
CA ALA A 33 16.88 -14.89 5.31
C ALA A 33 17.61 -13.63 4.80
N LEU A 34 17.96 -12.69 5.69
CA LEU A 34 18.66 -11.45 5.31
C LEU A 34 20.09 -11.70 4.86
N ASP A 35 20.75 -12.75 5.36
CA ASP A 35 22.10 -13.13 4.91
C ASP A 35 22.12 -13.58 3.45
N ASN A 36 20.97 -14.00 2.92
CA ASN A 36 20.80 -14.41 1.53
C ASN A 36 20.31 -13.27 0.63
N PHE A 37 20.11 -12.06 1.17
CA PHE A 37 19.64 -10.94 0.37
C PHE A 37 20.74 -10.43 -0.57
N THR A 38 20.45 -10.48 -1.86
CA THR A 38 21.25 -9.84 -2.90
C THR A 38 21.12 -8.31 -2.84
N THR A 39 22.06 -7.59 -3.44
CA THR A 39 22.01 -6.13 -3.58
C THR A 39 20.69 -5.64 -4.21
N ALA A 40 20.17 -6.38 -5.19
CA ALA A 40 18.89 -6.06 -5.83
C ALA A 40 17.71 -6.12 -4.85
N GLN A 41 17.68 -7.11 -3.93
CA GLN A 41 16.63 -7.25 -2.93
C GLN A 41 16.70 -6.12 -1.88
N TRP A 42 17.90 -5.70 -1.50
CA TRP A 42 18.07 -4.53 -0.63
C TRP A 42 17.57 -3.25 -1.30
N ILE A 43 17.91 -3.04 -2.58
CA ILE A 43 17.41 -1.90 -3.36
C ILE A 43 15.87 -1.94 -3.46
N ALA A 44 15.29 -3.11 -3.73
CA ALA A 44 13.84 -3.28 -3.78
C ALA A 44 13.18 -2.97 -2.43
N GLY A 45 13.77 -3.41 -1.33
CA GLY A 45 13.30 -3.10 0.03
C GLY A 45 13.33 -1.60 0.33
N ILE A 46 14.42 -0.91 -0.02
CA ILE A 46 14.54 0.55 0.13
C ILE A 46 13.52 1.27 -0.74
N TYR A 47 13.36 0.85 -2.00
CA TYR A 47 12.38 1.42 -2.93
C TYR A 47 10.95 1.27 -2.40
N LEU A 48 10.59 0.08 -1.89
CA LEU A 48 9.27 -0.15 -1.30
C LEU A 48 9.05 0.69 -0.04
N GLY A 49 10.03 0.77 0.87
CA GLY A 49 9.92 1.55 2.10
C GLY A 49 9.85 3.06 1.84
N ALA A 50 10.77 3.59 1.05
CA ALA A 50 10.89 5.03 0.79
C ALA A 50 9.92 5.52 -0.29
N GLY A 51 9.90 4.86 -1.46
CA GLY A 51 9.04 5.24 -2.59
C GLY A 51 7.59 4.83 -2.37
N GLY A 52 7.36 3.52 -2.21
CA GLY A 52 6.01 2.95 -2.05
C GLY A 52 5.34 3.28 -0.71
N GLY A 53 6.13 3.45 0.35
CA GLY A 53 5.66 3.76 1.69
C GLY A 53 5.65 5.26 1.98
N ALA A 54 6.81 5.80 2.34
CA ALA A 54 6.91 7.17 2.87
C ALA A 54 6.49 8.24 1.84
N PHE A 55 7.05 8.20 0.64
CA PHE A 55 6.77 9.19 -0.39
C PHE A 55 5.33 9.14 -0.88
N ALA A 56 4.80 7.95 -1.19
CA ALA A 56 3.39 7.77 -1.55
C ALA A 56 2.45 8.30 -0.46
N PHE A 57 2.76 8.06 0.82
CA PHE A 57 1.93 8.55 1.92
C PHE A 57 2.02 10.07 2.10
N ILE A 58 3.20 10.67 1.91
CA ILE A 58 3.35 12.12 1.93
C ILE A 58 2.49 12.76 0.83
N LEU A 59 2.54 12.23 -0.40
CA LEU A 59 1.69 12.69 -1.50
C LEU A 59 0.20 12.53 -1.16
N TRP A 60 -0.16 11.43 -0.53
CA TRP A 60 -1.53 11.15 -0.09
C TRP A 60 -2.04 12.14 0.97
N VAL A 61 -1.20 12.51 1.95
CA VAL A 61 -1.54 13.54 2.95
C VAL A 61 -1.62 14.95 2.32
N MET A 62 -0.79 15.23 1.32
CA MET A 62 -0.79 16.51 0.61
C MET A 62 -2.00 16.68 -0.33
N ALA A 63 -2.63 15.59 -0.76
CA ALA A 63 -3.85 15.63 -1.53
C ALA A 63 -5.00 16.19 -0.67
N ARG A 64 -5.33 17.47 -0.85
CA ARG A 64 -6.41 18.17 -0.15
C ARG A 64 -7.78 17.70 -0.63
N ALA A 65 -8.15 16.48 -0.29
CA ALA A 65 -9.47 15.91 -0.57
C ALA A 65 -10.14 15.42 0.72
N THR A 66 -11.45 15.19 0.67
CA THR A 66 -12.19 14.65 1.82
C THR A 66 -11.66 13.27 2.19
N PRO A 67 -11.66 12.87 3.47
CA PRO A 67 -11.14 11.57 3.90
C PRO A 67 -11.70 10.38 3.10
N THR A 68 -12.98 10.45 2.72
CA THR A 68 -13.64 9.44 1.88
C THR A 68 -13.09 9.39 0.45
N ARG A 69 -12.88 10.53 -0.20
CA ARG A 69 -12.29 10.58 -1.56
C ARG A 69 -10.85 10.11 -1.56
N VAL A 70 -10.12 10.44 -0.49
CA VAL A 70 -8.72 10.07 -0.26
C VAL A 70 -8.59 8.57 0.06
N ALA A 71 -9.51 7.98 0.81
CA ALA A 71 -9.55 6.53 1.03
C ALA A 71 -9.89 5.78 -0.27
N ASN A 72 -10.77 6.33 -1.09
CA ASN A 72 -11.18 5.71 -2.34
C ASN A 72 -10.10 5.74 -3.44
N THR A 73 -9.02 6.53 -3.32
CA THR A 73 -7.90 6.42 -4.27
C THR A 73 -7.05 5.18 -4.01
N MET A 74 -6.98 4.69 -2.77
CA MET A 74 -6.22 3.47 -2.43
C MET A 74 -6.79 2.23 -3.11
N THR A 75 -8.08 2.21 -3.39
CA THR A 75 -8.75 1.09 -4.06
C THR A 75 -8.39 0.99 -5.54
N VAL A 76 -7.79 2.04 -6.12
CA VAL A 76 -7.26 2.04 -7.50
C VAL A 76 -5.86 1.39 -7.56
N ASN A 77 -5.15 1.26 -6.43
CA ASN A 77 -3.80 0.70 -6.40
C ASN A 77 -3.69 -0.69 -7.05
N PRO A 78 -4.60 -1.66 -6.83
CA PRO A 78 -4.53 -2.96 -7.48
C PRO A 78 -4.60 -2.88 -9.01
N ILE A 79 -5.38 -1.94 -9.54
CA ILE A 79 -5.51 -1.70 -10.99
C ILE A 79 -4.17 -1.19 -11.54
N ALA A 80 -3.62 -0.15 -10.91
CA ALA A 80 -2.34 0.43 -11.31
C ALA A 80 -1.19 -0.59 -11.19
N ALA A 81 -1.12 -1.33 -10.08
CA ALA A 81 -0.12 -2.38 -9.86
C ALA A 81 -0.21 -3.47 -10.93
N THR A 82 -1.43 -3.90 -11.27
CA THR A 82 -1.65 -4.91 -12.31
C THR A 82 -1.20 -4.45 -13.69
N LEU A 83 -1.57 -3.23 -14.09
CA LEU A 83 -1.18 -2.68 -15.38
C LEU A 83 0.33 -2.47 -15.47
N LEU A 84 0.95 -1.97 -14.40
CA LEU A 84 2.41 -1.80 -14.33
C LEU A 84 3.13 -3.14 -14.31
N ALA A 85 2.61 -4.17 -13.65
CA ALA A 85 3.20 -5.52 -13.68
C ALA A 85 3.16 -6.09 -15.10
N ALA A 86 2.01 -5.98 -15.79
CA ALA A 86 1.88 -6.41 -17.18
C ALA A 86 2.85 -5.64 -18.11
N LEU A 87 3.02 -4.33 -17.91
CA LEU A 87 3.88 -3.50 -18.74
C LEU A 87 5.39 -3.67 -18.46
N LEU A 88 5.79 -3.68 -17.19
CA LEU A 88 7.20 -3.65 -16.78
C LEU A 88 7.81 -5.04 -16.66
N ILE A 89 7.02 -6.03 -16.27
CA ILE A 89 7.48 -7.42 -16.01
C ILE A 89 7.03 -8.35 -17.14
N GLY A 90 6.09 -7.91 -17.99
CA GLY A 90 5.57 -8.71 -19.10
C GLY A 90 4.65 -9.83 -18.64
N GLU A 91 4.07 -9.72 -17.43
CA GLU A 91 3.14 -10.73 -16.94
C GLU A 91 1.90 -10.81 -17.84
N PRO A 92 1.57 -11.99 -18.39
CA PRO A 92 0.43 -12.14 -19.27
C PRO A 92 -0.86 -11.85 -18.51
N ILE A 93 -1.74 -11.03 -19.12
CA ILE A 93 -3.05 -10.72 -18.56
C ILE A 93 -3.92 -11.99 -18.66
N THR A 94 -3.99 -12.74 -17.57
CA THR A 94 -4.79 -13.97 -17.51
C THR A 94 -6.27 -13.68 -17.26
N ALA A 95 -7.13 -14.65 -17.56
CA ALA A 95 -8.56 -14.55 -17.24
C ALA A 95 -8.82 -14.36 -15.74
N ASN A 96 -8.02 -15.00 -14.89
CA ASN A 96 -8.11 -14.84 -13.43
C ASN A 96 -7.81 -13.40 -12.99
N LEU A 97 -6.85 -12.75 -13.64
CA LEU A 97 -6.51 -11.35 -13.39
C LEU A 97 -7.65 -10.42 -13.77
N LEU A 98 -8.31 -10.67 -14.91
CA LEU A 98 -9.49 -9.91 -15.33
C LEU A 98 -10.65 -10.07 -14.35
N VAL A 99 -10.91 -11.29 -13.86
CA VAL A 99 -11.92 -11.55 -12.83
C VAL A 99 -11.58 -10.80 -11.53
N GLY A 100 -10.32 -10.83 -11.10
CA GLY A 100 -9.86 -10.06 -9.94
C GLY A 100 -10.04 -8.55 -10.13
N LEU A 101 -9.74 -8.05 -11.33
CA LEU A 101 -9.89 -6.63 -11.68
C LEU A 101 -11.37 -6.20 -11.62
N LEU A 102 -12.27 -7.01 -12.18
CA LEU A 102 -13.72 -6.78 -12.10
C LEU A 102 -14.22 -6.79 -10.66
N ALA A 103 -13.72 -7.72 -9.84
CA ALA A 103 -14.06 -7.78 -8.41
C ALA A 103 -13.59 -6.51 -7.65
N VAL A 104 -12.40 -6.00 -7.96
CA VAL A 104 -11.91 -4.72 -7.41
C VAL A 104 -12.85 -3.59 -7.85
N PHE A 105 -13.18 -3.46 -9.13
CA PHE A 105 -14.11 -2.43 -9.62
C PHE A 105 -15.48 -2.50 -8.91
N ALA A 106 -16.02 -3.70 -8.72
CA ALA A 106 -17.27 -3.90 -7.99
C ALA A 106 -17.16 -3.45 -6.52
N GLY A 107 -16.05 -3.78 -5.84
CA GLY A 107 -15.78 -3.33 -4.48
C GLY A 107 -15.68 -1.81 -4.37
N ILE A 108 -14.98 -1.16 -5.30
CA ILE A 108 -14.91 0.31 -5.39
C ILE A 108 -16.31 0.89 -5.55
N TRP A 109 -17.07 0.36 -6.52
CA TRP A 109 -18.41 0.85 -6.81
C TRP A 109 -19.29 0.81 -5.56
N ILE A 110 -19.32 -0.32 -4.85
CA ILE A 110 -20.06 -0.46 -3.58
C ILE A 110 -19.58 0.57 -2.55
N ALA A 111 -18.27 0.68 -2.33
CA ALA A 111 -17.69 1.58 -1.34
C ALA A 111 -17.96 3.07 -1.65
N THR A 112 -18.10 3.42 -2.93
CA THR A 112 -18.40 4.79 -3.38
C THR A 112 -19.88 5.12 -3.50
N SER A 113 -20.74 4.10 -3.53
CA SER A 113 -22.19 4.28 -3.76
C SER A 113 -22.93 4.80 -2.52
N GLU A 114 -22.30 4.83 -1.35
CA GLU A 114 -22.88 5.43 -0.14
C GLU A 114 -22.39 6.86 0.08
N ALA A 115 -23.21 7.84 -0.34
CA ALA A 115 -23.47 9.10 0.38
C ALA A 115 -24.54 9.92 -0.36
N LYS A 116 -25.82 9.61 -0.11
CA LYS A 116 -26.84 10.66 -0.07
C LYS A 116 -27.66 10.46 1.20
N PRO A 117 -27.35 11.21 2.29
CA PRO A 117 -28.34 11.41 3.33
C PRO A 117 -29.49 12.18 2.71
N ALA A 118 -30.71 11.67 2.89
CA ALA A 118 -31.94 12.42 2.63
C ALA A 118 -32.12 13.53 3.66
#